data_AF-A0A9D2BUC1-F1
#
_entry.id   AF-A0A9D2BUC1-F1
#
_cell.length_a   1.000
_cell.length_b   1.000
_cell.length_c   1.000
_cell.angle_alpha   90.00
_cell.angle_beta   90.00
_cell.angle_gamma   90.00
#
_symmetry.space_group_name_H-M   'P 1'
#
loop_
_entity.id
_entity.type
_entity.pdbx_description
1 polymer ?
#
loop_
_entity_poly.entity_id
_entity_poly.type
_entity_poly.pdbx_seq_one_letter_code
_entity_poly.pdbx_strand_id
1 'polypeptide(L)'
;MDLKLELTAVTRTRFGKTPEACTDAELCQALLALTQQLAAARPAPAETQNGRKLYYFSAEFLMGKLLSNNLLALGLFEPVRDLLKTMGRSLADLEEYEP
;
A
#
# COMPACT_ATOMS: atom_id res chain seq x y z
N MET A 1 -8.41 6.50 -12.17
CA MET A 1 -8.55 5.69 -10.94
C MET A 1 -8.95 6.64 -9.82
N ASP A 2 -10.08 6.41 -9.15
CA ASP A 2 -10.50 7.25 -8.03
C ASP A 2 -9.98 6.66 -6.72
N LEU A 3 -8.83 7.17 -6.27
CA LEU A 3 -8.13 6.70 -5.08
C LEU A 3 -8.98 6.84 -3.81
N LYS A 4 -9.82 7.89 -3.73
CA LYS A 4 -10.67 8.11 -2.56
C LYS A 4 -11.75 7.05 -2.48
N LEU A 5 -12.33 6.68 -3.62
CA LEU A 5 -13.35 5.64 -3.70
C LEU A 5 -12.77 4.26 -3.32
N GLU A 6 -11.61 3.91 -3.86
CA GLU A 6 -10.91 2.65 -3.54
C GLU A 6 -10.53 2.57 -2.05
N LEU A 7 -9.94 3.63 -1.49
CA LEU A 7 -9.61 3.68 -0.08
C LEU A 7 -10.86 3.56 0.80
N THR A 8 -11.96 4.22 0.43
CA THR A 8 -13.23 4.14 1.15
C THR A 8 -13.81 2.73 1.11
N ALA A 9 -13.71 2.03 -0.03
CA ALA A 9 -14.13 0.65 -0.14
C ALA A 9 -13.33 -0.24 0.82
N VAL A 10 -12.00 -0.11 0.83
CA VAL A 10 -11.13 -0.89 1.72
C VAL A 10 -11.41 -0.61 3.19
N THR A 11 -11.55 0.66 3.61
CA THR A 11 -11.84 1.02 5.01
C THR A 11 -13.21 0.53 5.46
N ARG A 12 -14.22 0.60 4.58
CA ARG A 12 -15.56 0.06 4.88
C ARG A 12 -15.54 -1.45 5.03
N THR A 13 -14.89 -2.16 4.11
CA THR A 13 -14.83 -3.62 4.15
C THR A 13 -14.06 -4.12 5.39
N ARG A 14 -12.98 -3.44 5.80
CA ARG A 14 -12.15 -3.89 6.93
C ARG A 14 -12.65 -3.41 8.29
N PHE A 15 -13.15 -2.18 8.38
CA PHE A 15 -13.43 -1.51 9.66
C PHE A 15 -14.86 -0.98 9.78
N GLY A 16 -15.67 -1.03 8.72
CA GLY A 16 -17.02 -0.46 8.71
C GLY A 16 -17.06 1.08 8.75
N LYS A 17 -15.93 1.74 8.49
CA LYS A 17 -15.75 3.20 8.65
C LYS A 17 -15.40 3.87 7.32
N THR A 18 -15.64 5.18 7.25
CA THR A 18 -15.05 6.02 6.19
C THR A 18 -13.59 6.33 6.51
N PRO A 19 -12.76 6.68 5.52
CA PRO A 19 -11.34 7.00 5.77
C PRO A 19 -11.14 8.08 6.82
N GLU A 20 -12.02 9.08 6.87
CA GLU A 20 -11.96 10.19 7.83
C GLU A 20 -12.31 9.76 9.27
N ALA A 21 -13.03 8.66 9.46
CA ALA A 21 -13.42 8.11 10.75
C ALA A 21 -12.47 7.01 11.26
N CYS A 22 -11.50 6.60 10.44
CA CYS A 22 -10.48 5.62 10.82
C CYS A 22 -9.46 6.24 11.79
N THR A 23 -8.92 5.39 12.67
CA THR A 23 -7.70 5.74 13.41
C THR A 23 -6.49 5.71 12.47
N ASP A 24 -5.37 6.31 12.89
CA ASP A 24 -4.14 6.31 12.09
C ASP A 24 -3.64 4.87 11.82
N ALA A 25 -3.73 3.98 12.82
CA ALA A 25 -3.42 2.57 12.65
C ALA A 25 -4.34 1.86 11.65
N GLU A 26 -5.66 2.09 11.72
CA GLU A 26 -6.63 1.52 10.78
C GLU A 26 -6.37 2.04 9.35
N LEU A 27 -6.05 3.32 9.21
CA LEU A 27 -5.78 3.96 7.93
C LEU A 27 -4.46 3.45 7.31
N CYS A 28 -3.41 3.27 8.12
CA CYS A 28 -2.17 2.63 7.70
C CYS A 28 -2.42 1.19 7.20
N GLN A 29 -3.15 0.38 7.96
CA GLN A 29 -3.52 -0.98 7.57
C GLN A 29 -4.39 -1.02 6.30
N ALA A 30 -5.29 -0.06 6.11
CA ALA A 30 -6.10 0.06 4.90
C ALA A 30 -5.24 0.41 3.68
N LEU A 31 -4.29 1.34 3.81
CA LEU A 31 -3.37 1.70 2.72
C LEU A 31 -2.47 0.53 2.34
N LEU A 32 -1.91 -0.19 3.32
CA LEU A 32 -1.14 -1.42 3.06
C LEU A 32 -1.95 -2.45 2.30
N ALA A 33 -3.20 -2.69 2.72
CA ALA A 33 -4.11 -3.59 2.02
C ALA A 33 -4.39 -3.16 0.57
N LEU A 34 -4.63 -1.87 0.37
CA LEU A 34 -4.84 -1.30 -0.96
C LEU A 34 -3.61 -1.53 -1.85
N THR A 35 -2.40 -1.26 -1.35
CA THR A 35 -1.17 -1.52 -2.12
C THR A 35 -1.00 -2.99 -2.49
N GLN A 36 -1.34 -3.92 -1.59
CA GLN A 36 -1.29 -5.36 -1.87
C GLN A 36 -2.32 -5.77 -2.94
N GLN A 37 -3.55 -5.26 -2.87
CA GLN A 37 -4.59 -5.53 -3.87
C GLN A 37 -4.17 -5.02 -5.26
N LEU A 38 -3.63 -3.80 -5.33
CA LEU A 38 -3.18 -3.22 -6.59
C LEU A 38 -1.95 -3.92 -7.16
N ALA A 39 -1.02 -4.36 -6.30
CA ALA A 39 0.11 -5.16 -6.72
C ALA A 39 -0.33 -6.53 -7.26
N ALA A 40 -1.28 -7.19 -6.59
CA ALA A 40 -1.80 -8.50 -7.03
C ALA A 40 -2.59 -8.43 -8.34
N ALA A 41 -3.22 -7.29 -8.62
CA ALA A 41 -3.94 -7.06 -9.88
C ALA A 41 -3.01 -6.79 -11.08
N ARG A 42 -1.71 -6.52 -10.85
CA ARG A 42 -0.75 -6.35 -11.94
C ARG A 42 -0.48 -7.71 -12.61
N PRO A 43 -0.36 -7.75 -13.95
CA PRO A 43 -0.03 -8.97 -14.65
C PRO A 43 1.30 -9.52 -14.13
N ALA A 44 1.35 -10.84 -13.97
CA ALA A 44 2.61 -11.51 -13.65
C ALA A 44 3.65 -11.16 -14.72
N PRO A 45 4.93 -10.98 -14.36
CA PRO A 45 6.00 -10.84 -15.33
C PRO A 45 5.93 -12.00 -16.34
N ALA A 46 6.15 -11.70 -17.62
CA ALA A 46 6.29 -12.75 -18.62
C ALA A 46 7.38 -13.73 -18.18
N GLU A 47 7.15 -15.03 -18.38
CA GLU A 47 8.19 -16.02 -18.11
C GLU A 47 9.45 -15.65 -18.90
N THR A 48 10.61 -15.91 -18.31
CA THR A 48 11.86 -15.70 -19.03
C THR A 48 11.84 -16.55 -20.29
N GLN A 49 12.43 -16.06 -21.39
CA GLN A 49 12.40 -16.74 -22.70
C GLN A 49 12.83 -18.21 -22.64
N ASN A 50 13.61 -18.58 -21.61
CA ASN A 50 14.18 -19.92 -21.43
C ASN A 50 13.65 -20.64 -20.17
N GLY A 51 12.63 -20.11 -19.48
CA GLY A 51 12.02 -20.71 -18.29
C GLY A 51 12.92 -20.76 -17.04
N ARG A 52 14.06 -20.05 -17.04
CA ARG A 52 15.00 -20.02 -15.91
C ARG A 52 14.45 -19.15 -14.78
N LYS A 53 14.62 -19.61 -13.53
CA LYS A 53 14.23 -18.90 -12.30
C LYS A 53 15.47 -18.52 -11.50
N LEU A 54 15.50 -17.29 -10.99
CA LEU A 54 16.54 -16.80 -10.08
C LEU A 54 16.11 -17.09 -8.64
N TYR A 55 16.93 -17.83 -7.90
CA TYR A 55 16.72 -18.09 -6.48
C TYR A 55 17.74 -17.31 -5.67
N TYR A 56 17.26 -16.34 -4.89
CA TYR A 56 18.10 -15.53 -4.02
C TYR A 56 17.95 -16.01 -2.57
N PHE A 57 19.03 -16.54 -2.02
CA PHE A 57 19.09 -17.02 -0.63
C PHE A 57 19.94 -16.06 0.20
N SER A 58 19.38 -15.62 1.31
CA SER A 58 20.05 -14.74 2.28
C SER A 58 19.70 -15.20 3.69
N ALA A 59 20.61 -14.96 4.63
CA ALA A 59 20.35 -15.17 6.06
C ALA A 59 19.27 -14.19 6.58
N GLU A 60 19.18 -13.01 5.98
CA GLU A 60 18.26 -11.96 6.38
C GLU A 60 17.79 -11.10 5.20
N PHE A 61 16.61 -10.50 5.37
CA PHE A 61 16.03 -9.53 4.43
C PHE A 61 15.54 -8.32 5.23
N LEU A 62 16.25 -7.20 5.10
CA LEU A 62 15.89 -5.93 5.74
C LEU A 62 14.97 -5.13 4.81
N MET A 63 13.67 -5.42 4.85
CA MET A 63 12.69 -4.82 3.93
C MET A 63 12.33 -3.36 4.25
N GLY A 64 12.57 -2.92 5.50
CA GLY A 64 12.21 -1.57 5.95
C GLY A 64 10.70 -1.32 5.95
N LYS A 65 10.31 -0.05 5.83
CA LYS A 65 8.89 0.37 5.73
C LYS A 65 8.34 -0.01 4.35
N LEU A 66 7.29 -0.81 4.30
CA LEU A 66 6.73 -1.31 3.05
C LEU A 66 5.75 -0.32 2.44
N LEU A 67 5.05 0.48 3.25
CA LEU A 67 4.01 1.36 2.75
C LEU A 67 4.52 2.37 1.71
N SER A 68 5.47 3.23 2.04
CA SER A 68 6.05 4.18 1.06
C SER A 68 6.69 3.47 -0.12
N ASN A 69 7.41 2.37 0.12
CA ASN A 69 8.08 1.61 -0.93
C ASN A 69 7.07 1.05 -1.95
N ASN A 70 5.97 0.47 -1.48
CA ASN A 70 4.91 -0.04 -2.33
C ASN A 70 4.21 1.09 -3.08
N LEU A 71 3.91 2.21 -2.40
CA LEU A 71 3.30 3.37 -3.03
C LEU A 71 4.18 3.95 -4.14
N LEU A 72 5.50 4.00 -3.95
CA LEU A 72 6.45 4.43 -4.98
C LEU A 72 6.47 3.45 -6.17
N ALA A 73 6.56 2.14 -5.92
CA ALA A 73 6.52 1.12 -6.96
C ALA A 73 5.19 1.09 -7.75
N LEU A 74 4.10 1.52 -7.11
CA LEU A 74 2.79 1.67 -7.72
C LEU A 74 2.60 3.02 -8.45
N GLY A 75 3.48 4.01 -8.23
CA GLY A 75 3.32 5.37 -8.74
C GLY A 75 2.23 6.18 -8.01
N LEU A 76 1.89 5.79 -6.78
CA LEU A 76 0.77 6.33 -5.99
C LEU A 76 1.22 7.16 -4.78
N PHE A 77 2.52 7.32 -4.57
CA PHE A 77 3.06 8.07 -3.43
C PHE A 77 2.51 9.50 -3.32
N GLU A 78 2.68 10.32 -4.36
CA GLU A 78 2.20 11.71 -4.37
C GLU A 78 0.66 11.79 -4.26
N PRO A 79 -0.14 11.03 -5.05
CA PRO A 79 -1.59 11.01 -4.91
C PRO A 79 -2.10 10.65 -3.51
N VAL A 80 -1.52 9.61 -2.87
CA VAL A 80 -1.90 9.19 -1.52
C VAL A 80 -1.53 10.25 -0.51
N ARG A 81 -0.32 10.79 -0.59
CA ARG A 81 0.13 11.86 0.30
C ARG A 81 -0.81 13.06 0.23
N ASP A 82 -1.20 13.47 -0.97
CA ASP A 82 -2.07 14.63 -1.14
C ASP A 82 -3.52 14.35 -0.71
N LEU A 83 -4.03 13.13 -0.94
CA LEU A 83 -5.32 12.69 -0.39
C LEU A 83 -5.32 12.75 1.15
N LEU A 84 -4.28 12.23 1.80
CA LEU A 84 -4.16 12.24 3.26
C LEU A 84 -4.10 13.67 3.82
N LYS A 85 -3.41 14.59 3.14
CA LYS A 85 -3.41 16.01 3.52
C LYS A 85 -4.82 16.60 3.55
N THR A 86 -5.70 16.22 2.62
CA THR A 86 -7.11 16.68 2.64
C THR A 86 -7.89 16.19 3.87
N MET A 87 -7.42 15.12 4.51
CA MET A 87 -7.98 14.55 5.74
C MET A 87 -7.24 15.05 7.00
N GLY A 88 -6.28 15.97 6.86
CA GLY A 88 -5.46 16.46 7.95
C GLY A 88 -4.45 15.44 8.49
N ARG A 89 -4.06 14.46 7.66
CA ARG A 89 -3.12 13.39 8.02
C ARG A 89 -1.84 13.47 7.19
N SER A 90 -0.74 12.98 7.75
CA SER A 90 0.53 12.85 7.03
C SER A 90 0.86 11.38 6.81
N LEU A 91 1.45 11.05 5.65
CA LEU A 91 1.86 9.67 5.36
C LEU A 91 2.92 9.18 6.37
N ALA A 92 3.85 10.05 6.76
CA ALA A 92 4.91 9.73 7.71
C ALA A 92 4.35 9.32 9.08
N ASP A 93 3.34 10.03 9.60
CA ASP A 93 2.73 9.66 10.88
C ASP A 93 2.02 8.30 10.80
N LEU A 94 1.41 7.97 9.64
CA LEU A 94 0.76 6.67 9.45
C LEU A 94 1.78 5.52 9.40
N GLU A 95 2.97 5.74 8.84
CA GLU A 95 4.01 4.72 8.74
C GLU A 95 4.56 4.28 10.10
N GLU A 96 4.43 5.08 11.15
CA GLU A 96 4.78 4.68 12.52
C GLU A 96 3.89 3.55 13.05
N TYR A 97 2.71 3.34 12.45
CA TYR A 97 1.79 2.24 12.78
C TYR A 97 1.98 1.00 11.91
N GLU A 98 2.99 0.98 11.05
CA GLU A 98 3.39 -0.22 10.29
C GLU A 98 4.02 -1.25 11.24
N PRO A 99 3.56 -2.52 11.23
CA PRO A 99 4.02 -3.57 12.14
C PRO A 99 5.46 -4.03 11.93
#